data_AF-A0A8J5RQU3-F1
#
_entry.id   AF-A0A8J5RQU3-F1
#
_cell.length_a   1.000
_cell.length_b   1.000
_cell.length_c   1.000
_cell.angle_alpha   90.00
_cell.angle_beta   90.00
_cell.angle_gamma   90.00
#
_symmetry.space_group_name_H-M   'P 1'
#
loop_
_entity.id
_entity.type
_entity.pdbx_description
1 polymer ?
#
loop_
_entity_poly.entity_id
_entity_poly.type
_entity_poly.pdbx_seq_one_letter_code
_entity_poly.pdbx_strand_id
1 'polypeptide(L)'
;MRSKISGFLAVDTITKGESLSPRQKSRESKQYTARIHVADIYQAILASMSVRSSRRIYNVVDDDPAPRAEVFAFARSLVERRDPNLTVHSTVPDTQGRIVAAEKRVSNARLKEELGVRLLHPTYKSGLQGILDSWRTKSTYSNETGDV
;
A
#
# COMPACT_ATOMS: atom_id res chain seq x y z
N MET A 1 15.40 7.68 -13.71
CA MET A 1 15.78 7.85 -12.28
C MET A 1 14.76 7.10 -11.43
N ARG A 2 15.09 5.89 -10.95
CA ARG A 2 14.15 5.09 -10.11
C ARG A 2 14.12 5.72 -8.73
N SER A 3 13.02 6.38 -8.37
CA SER A 3 12.88 6.99 -7.04
C SER A 3 13.06 5.90 -5.97
N LYS A 4 14.02 6.10 -5.08
CA LYS A 4 14.26 5.25 -3.91
C LYS A 4 13.17 5.53 -2.86
N ILE A 5 11.94 5.11 -3.12
CA ILE A 5 10.90 4.97 -2.08
C ILE A 5 10.85 3.49 -1.69
N SER A 6 11.98 2.94 -1.25
CA SER A 6 12.21 1.50 -1.11
C SER A 6 11.63 0.88 0.17
N GLY A 7 10.52 1.39 0.71
CA GLY A 7 10.09 1.02 2.07
C GLY A 7 8.67 0.47 2.24
N PHE A 8 7.72 0.80 1.36
CA PHE A 8 6.31 0.82 1.80
C PHE A 8 5.30 0.10 0.90
N LEU A 9 5.73 -0.46 -0.23
CA LEU A 9 4.84 -1.16 -1.15
C LEU A 9 5.03 -2.67 -1.02
N ALA A 10 3.94 -3.39 -0.71
CA ALA A 10 3.94 -4.86 -0.70
C ALA A 10 4.36 -5.40 -2.08
N VAL A 11 3.88 -4.75 -3.15
CA VAL A 11 4.24 -5.07 -4.53
C VAL A 11 5.75 -4.93 -4.79
N ASP A 12 6.39 -3.82 -4.38
CA ASP A 12 7.83 -3.61 -4.59
C ASP A 12 8.69 -4.58 -3.77
N THR A 13 8.25 -4.91 -2.56
CA THR A 13 8.98 -5.83 -1.67
C THR A 13 9.04 -7.22 -2.29
N ILE A 14 7.93 -7.68 -2.85
CA ILE A 14 7.81 -8.99 -3.49
C ILE A 14 8.61 -9.06 -4.79
N THR A 15 8.73 -7.97 -5.55
CA THR A 15 9.51 -7.96 -6.79
C THR A 15 11.03 -7.91 -6.56
N LYS A 16 11.51 -7.43 -5.40
CA LYS A 16 12.95 -7.25 -5.13
C LYS A 16 13.66 -8.42 -4.44
N GLY A 17 12.93 -9.28 -3.72
CA GLY A 17 13.54 -10.44 -3.05
C GLY A 17 14.50 -10.11 -1.89
N GLU A 18 14.43 -8.92 -1.30
CA GLU A 18 15.29 -8.50 -0.18
C GLU A 18 14.86 -9.13 1.17
N SER A 19 15.83 -9.40 2.04
CA SER A 19 15.55 -9.92 3.39
C SER A 19 15.06 -8.82 4.35
N LEU A 20 14.12 -9.17 5.23
CA LEU A 20 13.48 -8.21 6.14
C LEU A 20 14.39 -7.86 7.33
N SER A 21 14.46 -6.58 7.69
CA SER A 21 15.15 -6.09 8.90
C SER A 21 14.49 -6.59 10.19
N PRO A 22 15.19 -6.61 11.35
CA PRO A 22 14.62 -7.02 12.63
C PRO A 22 13.34 -6.27 13.02
N ARG A 23 13.26 -4.98 12.69
CA ARG A 23 12.07 -4.14 12.93
C ARG A 23 10.91 -4.46 11.99
N GLN A 24 11.19 -4.93 10.77
CA GLN A 24 10.16 -5.44 9.87
C GLN A 24 9.68 -6.82 10.35
N LYS A 25 10.58 -7.68 10.81
CA LYS A 25 10.26 -9.00 11.39
C LYS A 25 9.33 -8.89 12.61
N SER A 26 9.57 -7.94 13.52
CA SER A 26 8.68 -7.75 14.68
C SER A 26 7.27 -7.26 14.32
N ARG A 27 7.07 -6.73 13.11
CA ARG A 27 5.75 -6.32 12.60
C ARG A 27 4.99 -7.46 11.92
N GLU A 28 5.63 -8.59 11.68
CA GLU A 28 5.00 -9.76 11.06
C GLU A 28 3.96 -10.40 11.97
N SER A 29 4.16 -10.37 13.29
CA SER A 29 3.22 -10.90 14.27
C SER A 29 2.00 -10.01 14.53
N LYS A 30 1.84 -8.88 13.82
CA LYS A 30 0.69 -7.98 13.99
C LYS A 30 -0.49 -8.41 13.13
N GLN A 31 -1.60 -8.72 13.79
CA GLN A 31 -2.93 -8.95 13.18
C GLN A 31 -3.45 -7.70 12.45
N TYR A 32 -3.31 -6.51 13.02
CA TYR A 32 -3.80 -5.29 12.40
C TYR A 32 -2.65 -4.34 12.07
N THR A 33 -2.60 -3.89 10.81
CA THR A 33 -1.69 -2.84 10.37
C THR A 33 -2.49 -1.76 9.65
N ALA A 34 -2.36 -0.52 10.11
CA ALA A 34 -2.92 0.63 9.41
C ALA A 34 -2.13 0.92 8.14
N ARG A 35 -2.83 1.22 7.05
CA ARG A 35 -2.28 1.56 5.74
C ARG A 35 -3.08 2.73 5.15
N ILE A 36 -2.56 3.35 4.11
CA ILE A 36 -3.29 4.34 3.33
C ILE A 36 -2.68 4.45 1.94
N HIS A 37 -3.51 4.64 0.92
CA HIS A 37 -3.05 4.92 -0.43
C HIS A 37 -2.56 6.37 -0.56
N VAL A 38 -1.51 6.61 -1.34
CA VAL A 38 -0.89 7.95 -1.48
C VAL A 38 -1.87 9.01 -2.00
N ALA A 39 -2.79 8.61 -2.90
CA ALA A 39 -3.82 9.52 -3.41
C ALA A 39 -4.77 10.02 -2.31
N ASP A 40 -5.05 9.19 -1.30
CA ASP A 40 -5.91 9.57 -0.18
C ASP A 40 -5.18 10.44 0.84
N ILE A 41 -3.85 10.28 0.99
CA ILE A 41 -3.03 11.24 1.73
C ILE A 41 -3.14 12.63 1.08
N TYR A 42 -3.02 12.70 -0.24
CA TYR A 42 -3.15 13.95 -0.98
C TYR A 42 -4.52 14.61 -0.77
N GLN A 43 -5.61 13.84 -0.88
CA GLN A 43 -6.96 14.35 -0.58
C GLN A 43 -7.09 14.88 0.85
N ALA A 44 -6.55 14.16 1.84
CA ALA A 44 -6.60 14.59 3.23
C ALA A 44 -5.85 15.89 3.46
N ILE A 45 -4.68 16.07 2.83
CA ILE A 45 -3.89 17.30 2.92
C ILE A 45 -4.68 18.47 2.32
N LEU A 46 -5.20 18.32 1.10
CA LEU A 46 -6.00 19.36 0.46
C LEU A 46 -7.23 19.75 1.29
N ALA A 47 -7.95 18.76 1.82
CA ALA A 47 -9.11 19.00 2.67
C ALA A 47 -8.74 19.72 3.98
N SER A 48 -7.57 19.42 4.57
CA SER A 48 -7.11 20.12 5.78
C SER A 48 -6.73 21.58 5.51
N MET A 49 -6.21 21.89 4.31
CA MET A 49 -5.83 23.25 3.93
C MET A 49 -7.06 24.15 3.70
N SER A 50 -8.21 23.58 3.33
CA SER A 50 -9.44 24.35 3.13
C SER A 50 -10.14 24.72 4.43
N VAL A 51 -9.78 24.08 5.55
CA VAL A 51 -10.36 24.36 6.87
C VAL A 51 -9.51 25.41 7.60
N ARG A 52 -10.12 26.56 7.91
CA ARG A 52 -9.46 27.61 8.69
C ARG A 52 -9.25 27.15 10.14
N SER A 53 -7.99 27.08 10.57
CA SER A 53 -7.57 26.99 11.98
C SER A 53 -8.10 25.78 12.76
N SER A 54 -7.84 24.56 12.28
CA SER A 54 -7.94 23.36 13.12
C SER A 54 -6.55 22.96 13.63
N ARG A 55 -6.18 23.30 14.87
CA ARG A 55 -5.04 22.65 15.60
C ARG A 55 -5.40 21.18 15.95
N ARG A 56 -5.95 20.45 14.98
CA ARG A 56 -6.50 19.10 15.13
C ARG A 56 -5.53 18.10 14.54
N ILE A 57 -5.58 16.88 15.08
CA ILE A 57 -4.84 15.74 14.58
C ILE A 57 -5.84 14.81 13.90
N TYR A 58 -5.52 14.41 12.67
CA TYR A 58 -6.32 13.50 11.85
C TYR A 58 -5.51 12.22 11.57
N ASN A 59 -6.12 11.07 11.81
CA ASN A 59 -5.55 9.80 11.36
C ASN A 59 -5.92 9.60 9.89
N VAL A 60 -4.90 9.46 9.05
CA VAL A 60 -5.06 9.23 7.61
C VAL A 60 -4.74 7.76 7.33
N VAL A 61 -5.78 6.93 7.47
CA VAL A 61 -5.74 5.46 7.35
C VAL A 61 -6.95 4.97 6.56
N ASP A 62 -6.82 3.83 5.89
CA ASP A 62 -7.90 3.13 5.21
C ASP A 62 -8.92 2.51 6.19
N ASP A 63 -10.00 1.93 5.67
CA ASP A 63 -11.07 1.32 6.45
C ASP A 63 -10.86 -0.18 6.71
N ASP A 64 -9.80 -0.76 6.16
CA ASP A 64 -9.58 -2.21 6.09
C ASP A 64 -8.22 -2.62 6.69
N PRO A 65 -8.08 -2.52 8.03
CA PRO A 65 -6.86 -2.95 8.70
C PRO A 65 -6.72 -4.47 8.60
N ALA A 66 -5.68 -4.92 7.90
CA ALA A 66 -5.42 -6.35 7.69
C ALA A 66 -4.00 -6.79 8.14
N PRO A 67 -3.79 -8.09 8.41
CA PRO A 67 -2.47 -8.64 8.69
C PRO A 67 -1.48 -8.38 7.56
N ARG A 68 -0.19 -8.28 7.88
CA ARG A 68 0.84 -8.08 6.83
C ARG A 68 0.86 -9.26 5.85
N ALA A 69 0.76 -10.49 6.36
CA ALA A 69 0.75 -11.70 5.54
C ALA A 69 -0.41 -11.69 4.52
N GLU A 70 -1.62 -11.34 4.95
CA GLU A 70 -2.80 -11.28 4.06
C GLU A 70 -2.62 -10.27 2.92
N VAL A 71 -2.16 -9.06 3.25
CA VAL A 71 -1.93 -8.00 2.24
C VAL A 71 -0.85 -8.41 1.24
N PHE A 72 0.21 -9.09 1.71
CA PHE A 72 1.26 -9.61 0.82
C PHE A 72 0.76 -10.74 -0.07
N ALA A 73 -0.06 -11.67 0.47
CA ALA A 73 -0.67 -12.73 -0.31
C ALA A 73 -1.60 -12.16 -1.40
N PHE A 74 -2.40 -11.15 -1.07
CA PHE A 74 -3.25 -10.48 -2.06
C PHE A 74 -2.42 -9.74 -3.12
N ALA A 75 -1.38 -8.99 -2.72
CA ALA A 75 -0.48 -8.31 -3.64
C ALA A 75 0.19 -9.28 -4.62
N ARG A 76 0.65 -10.44 -4.14
CA ARG A 76 1.16 -11.53 -4.99
C ARG A 76 0.11 -11.97 -6.00
N SER A 77 -1.08 -12.32 -5.51
CA SER A 77 -2.16 -12.80 -6.37
C SER A 77 -2.53 -11.79 -7.46
N LEU A 78 -2.44 -10.49 -7.15
CA LEU A 78 -2.69 -9.41 -8.09
C LEU A 78 -1.63 -9.34 -9.20
N VAL A 79 -0.36 -9.44 -8.81
CA VAL A 79 0.78 -9.42 -9.74
C VAL A 79 0.75 -10.65 -10.65
N GLU A 80 0.58 -11.85 -10.09
CA GLU A 80 0.50 -13.11 -10.85
C GLU A 80 -0.68 -13.13 -11.82
N ARG A 81 -1.85 -12.60 -11.43
CA ARG A 81 -3.01 -12.48 -12.32
C ARG A 81 -2.75 -11.57 -13.52
N ARG A 82 -1.91 -10.55 -13.35
CA ARG A 82 -1.60 -9.59 -14.41
C ARG A 82 -0.50 -10.09 -15.34
N ASP A 83 0.56 -10.65 -14.78
CA ASP A 83 1.68 -11.20 -15.52
C ASP A 83 2.14 -12.51 -14.85
N PRO A 84 1.68 -13.67 -15.34
CA PRO A 84 2.06 -14.97 -14.79
C PRO A 84 3.56 -15.26 -14.87
N ASN A 85 4.30 -14.58 -15.75
CA ASN A 85 5.74 -14.78 -15.91
C ASN A 85 6.57 -13.92 -14.96
N LEU A 86 5.95 -12.98 -14.24
CA LEU A 86 6.67 -12.14 -13.29
C LEU A 86 7.05 -13.00 -12.08
N THR A 87 8.37 -13.17 -11.86
CA THR A 87 8.85 -13.86 -10.67
C THR A 87 8.49 -13.05 -9.42
N VAL A 88 7.63 -13.62 -8.60
CA VAL A 88 7.21 -13.08 -7.31
C VAL A 88 8.06 -13.73 -6.23
N HIS A 89 8.93 -12.96 -5.56
CA HIS A 89 9.73 -13.51 -4.46
C HIS A 89 8.90 -13.72 -3.20
N SER A 90 9.10 -14.87 -2.58
CA SER A 90 8.50 -15.22 -1.30
C SER A 90 9.30 -14.61 -0.16
N THR A 91 8.76 -13.57 0.47
CA THR A 91 9.00 -13.36 1.91
C THR A 91 7.72 -13.73 2.63
N VAL A 92 7.41 -15.02 2.73
CA VAL A 92 6.38 -15.48 3.67
C VAL A 92 7.01 -15.36 5.06
N PRO A 93 6.46 -14.52 5.96
CA PRO A 93 6.90 -14.49 7.33
C PRO A 93 6.69 -15.84 7.99
N ASP A 94 7.72 -16.38 8.62
CA ASP A 94 7.54 -17.48 9.57
C ASP A 94 6.87 -16.92 10.84
N THR A 95 5.59 -17.27 11.00
CA THR A 95 4.73 -16.77 12.09
C THR A 95 4.66 -17.72 13.28
N GLN A 96 5.33 -18.88 13.25
CA GLN A 96 5.27 -19.84 14.35
C GLN A 96 5.86 -19.25 15.65
N GLY A 97 5.06 -19.22 16.71
CA GLY A 97 5.54 -19.06 18.10
C GLY A 97 5.79 -17.64 18.62
N ARG A 98 5.30 -16.59 17.96
CA ARG A 98 5.55 -15.20 18.40
C ARG A 98 4.44 -14.64 19.30
N ILE A 99 4.84 -14.03 20.42
CA ILE A 99 3.96 -13.27 21.32
C ILE A 99 3.26 -12.17 20.52
N VAL A 100 1.94 -12.21 20.47
CA VAL A 100 1.10 -11.16 19.89
C VAL A 100 1.17 -9.98 20.84
N ALA A 101 1.96 -8.96 20.47
CA ALA A 101 1.94 -7.69 21.19
C ALA A 101 0.54 -7.06 21.09
N ALA A 102 0.16 -6.25 22.09
CA ALA A 102 -1.14 -5.59 22.13
C ALA A 102 -1.56 -5.01 20.77
N GLU A 103 -2.75 -5.39 20.34
CA GLU A 103 -3.29 -5.01 19.03
C GLU A 103 -3.92 -3.61 19.10
N LYS A 104 -3.66 -2.81 18.07
CA LYS A 104 -4.23 -1.46 17.94
C LYS A 104 -4.89 -1.31 16.58
N ARG A 105 -6.12 -0.80 16.59
CA ARG A 105 -6.83 -0.31 15.40
C ARG A 105 -6.88 1.22 15.45
N VAL A 106 -6.82 1.85 14.28
CA VAL A 106 -6.80 3.32 14.15
C VAL A 106 -8.09 3.73 13.45
N SER A 107 -8.86 4.61 14.08
CA SER A 107 -10.07 5.17 13.47
C SER A 107 -9.73 6.39 12.61
N ASN A 108 -10.35 6.49 11.43
CA ASN A 108 -10.34 7.65 10.54
C ASN A 108 -11.65 8.46 10.60
N ALA A 109 -12.54 8.19 11.56
CA ALA A 109 -13.86 8.85 11.64
C ALA A 109 -13.75 10.37 11.59
N ARG A 110 -12.82 10.95 12.38
CA ARG A 110 -12.58 12.41 12.39
C ARG A 110 -12.19 12.97 11.01
N LEU A 111 -11.38 12.25 10.25
CA LEU A 111 -10.98 12.67 8.89
C LEU A 111 -12.22 12.77 7.98
N LYS A 112 -13.13 11.82 8.09
CA LYS A 112 -14.36 11.76 7.28
C LYS A 112 -15.40 12.78 7.73
N GLU A 113 -15.60 12.92 9.04
CA GLU A 113 -16.62 13.78 9.64
C GLU A 113 -16.26 15.26 9.57
N GLU A 114 -15.03 15.63 9.96
CA GLU A 114 -14.65 17.05 10.05
C GLU A 114 -14.08 17.58 8.73
N LEU A 115 -13.29 16.78 8.00
CA LEU A 115 -12.70 17.23 6.72
C LEU A 115 -13.52 16.80 5.50
N GLY A 116 -14.59 16.01 5.68
CA GLY A 116 -15.45 15.56 4.58
C GLY A 116 -14.75 14.62 3.58
N VAL A 117 -13.59 14.05 3.94
CA VAL A 117 -12.79 13.25 3.02
C VAL A 117 -13.48 11.92 2.73
N ARG A 118 -13.64 11.60 1.45
CA ARG A 118 -14.08 10.30 0.95
C ARG A 118 -12.89 9.58 0.33
N LEU A 119 -12.53 8.42 0.88
CA LEU A 119 -11.37 7.65 0.40
C LEU A 119 -11.64 7.09 -1.00
N LEU A 120 -10.70 7.31 -1.91
CA LEU A 120 -10.66 6.68 -3.24
C LEU A 120 -10.32 5.19 -3.12
N HIS A 121 -9.47 4.84 -2.16
CA HIS A 121 -9.06 3.47 -1.88
C HIS A 121 -9.37 3.12 -0.41
N PRO A 122 -10.65 2.84 -0.08
CA PRO A 122 -11.06 2.56 1.30
C PRO A 122 -10.48 1.26 1.84
N THR A 123 -9.93 0.39 0.99
CA THR A 123 -9.39 -0.92 1.40
C THR A 123 -7.99 -1.14 0.86
N TYR A 124 -7.19 -1.98 1.52
CA TYR A 124 -5.90 -2.38 1.00
C TYR A 124 -6.02 -3.03 -0.39
N LYS A 125 -7.13 -3.73 -0.66
CA LYS A 125 -7.40 -4.38 -1.95
C LYS A 125 -7.55 -3.35 -3.07
N SER A 126 -8.42 -2.36 -2.87
CA SER A 126 -8.63 -1.26 -3.83
C SER A 126 -7.37 -0.41 -4.01
N GLY A 127 -6.60 -0.18 -2.93
CA GLY A 127 -5.32 0.53 -2.99
C GLY A 127 -4.27 -0.21 -3.81
N LEU A 128 -4.09 -1.52 -3.56
CA LEU A 128 -3.14 -2.33 -4.32
C LEU A 128 -3.54 -2.50 -5.78
N GLN A 129 -4.83 -2.64 -6.08
CA GLN A 129 -5.34 -2.67 -7.45
C GLN A 129 -5.04 -1.33 -8.15
N GLY A 130 -5.33 -0.19 -7.51
CA GLY A 130 -5.02 1.13 -8.08
C GLY A 130 -3.53 1.35 -8.36
N ILE A 131 -2.66 0.87 -7.46
CA ILE A 131 -1.20 0.85 -7.69
C ILE A 131 -0.87 -0.01 -8.92
N LEU A 132 -1.43 -1.22 -9.01
CA LEU A 132 -1.19 -2.12 -10.13
C LEU A 132 -1.66 -1.47 -11.45
N ASP A 133 -2.85 -0.91 -11.50
CA ASP A 133 -3.40 -0.24 -12.67
C ASP A 133 -2.49 0.92 -13.12
N SER A 134 -1.91 1.65 -12.15
CA SER A 134 -0.97 2.75 -12.41
C SER A 134 0.36 2.31 -13.03
N TRP A 135 0.74 1.03 -12.95
CA TRP A 135 2.00 0.53 -13.53
C TRP A 135 2.03 0.58 -15.07
N ARG A 136 0.95 1.02 -15.75
CA ARG A 136 0.82 1.30 -17.18
C ARG A 136 1.71 0.49 -18.14
N THR A 137 1.06 -0.40 -18.89
CA THR A 137 1.08 -0.43 -20.36
C THR A 137 2.39 0.01 -21.01
N LYS A 138 3.38 -0.89 -21.05
CA LYS A 138 4.44 -0.87 -22.06
C LYS A 138 3.98 -1.70 -23.27
N SER A 139 2.99 -1.22 -23.98
CA SER A 139 2.70 -1.57 -25.38
C SER A 139 2.23 -0.23 -25.93
N THR A 140 2.93 0.43 -26.83
CA THR A 140 3.59 0.00 -28.05
C THR A 140 4.56 1.13 -28.38
N TYR A 141 5.87 0.88 -28.43
CA TYR A 141 6.69 1.65 -29.36
C TYR A 141 6.61 0.90 -30.67
N SER A 142 5.74 1.43 -31.52
CA SER A 142 5.73 1.23 -32.97
C SER A 142 7.15 1.31 -33.50
N ASN A 143 7.67 0.19 -34.02
CA ASN A 143 8.66 0.23 -35.10
C ASN A 143 7.91 0.61 -36.38
N GLU A 144 7.46 1.86 -36.49
CA GLU A 144 7.00 2.45 -37.75
C GLU A 144 7.59 3.84 -37.89
N THR A 145 8.75 3.88 -38.54
CA THR A 145 9.30 4.88 -39.49
C THR A 145 10.79 4.52 -39.59
N GLY A 146 11.34 4.11 -40.74
CA GLY A 146 11.15 4.68 -42.06
C GLY A 146 12.22 5.75 -42.25
N ASP A 147 13.02 5.58 -43.31
CA ASP A 147 14.02 6.50 -43.90
C ASP A 147 15.44 6.41 -43.29
N VAL A 148 16.52 6.14 -44.03
CA VAL A 148 16.85 6.28 -45.47
C VAL A 148 17.85 5.22 -45.93
#